data_AF-A0A7C2WU71-F1
#
_entry.id   AF-A0A7C2WU71-F1
#
_cell.length_a   1.000
_cell.length_b   1.000
_cell.length_c   1.000
_cell.angle_alpha   90.00
_cell.angle_beta   90.00
_cell.angle_gamma   90.00
#
_symmetry.space_group_name_H-M   'P 1'
#
loop_
_entity.id
_entity.type
_entity.pdbx_description
1 polymer ?
#
loop_
_entity_poly.entity_id
_entity_poly.type
_entity_poly.pdbx_seq_one_letter_code
_entity_poly.pdbx_strand_id
1 'polypeptide(L)'
;MSSLDLLQEISQKETDKNEIVDRAIRDPELIPEIIEGLGARKARTKYGCAKVLRLLSEKKPETLYPWFDLFTDMLESENSFLKWDAIHILGNLAAVDTENRFEKAYDKYFAPIPGPVLITAANVIGGAAKIALAKPALTEKVTKEILKVEKARYQTDECRNVALGQAIESFDLFFDQIEDKRPVVALVRRQLDNTRNSTRKKAQKFLKKWG
;
A
#
# COMPACT_ATOMS: atom_id res chain seq x y z
N MET A 1 27.83 -14.71 6.87
CA MET A 1 26.99 -15.54 5.98
C MET A 1 27.17 -14.99 4.58
N SER A 2 27.29 -15.82 3.53
CA SER A 2 27.43 -15.27 2.18
C SER A 2 26.08 -14.79 1.63
N SER A 3 26.07 -13.81 0.73
CA SER A 3 24.87 -13.34 0.02
C SER A 3 24.08 -14.49 -0.63
N LEU A 4 24.80 -15.50 -1.14
CA LEU A 4 24.19 -16.67 -1.76
C LEU A 4 23.39 -17.52 -0.76
N ASP A 5 23.88 -17.64 0.47
CA ASP A 5 23.23 -18.43 1.53
C ASP A 5 21.91 -17.77 1.98
N LEU A 6 21.90 -16.45 2.14
CA LEU A 6 20.70 -15.69 2.53
C LEU A 6 19.59 -15.83 1.48
N LEU A 7 19.92 -15.61 0.21
CA LEU A 7 18.94 -15.69 -0.88
C LEU A 7 18.42 -17.12 -1.07
N GLN A 8 19.28 -18.12 -0.82
CA GLN A 8 18.86 -19.51 -0.84
C GLN A 8 17.88 -19.82 0.30
N GLU A 9 18.15 -19.34 1.51
CA GLU A 9 17.28 -19.45 2.69
C GLU A 9 15.93 -18.75 2.44
N ILE A 10 15.95 -17.51 1.93
CA ILE A 10 14.74 -16.77 1.52
C ILE A 10 13.95 -17.55 0.47
N SER A 11 14.60 -18.36 -0.37
CA SER A 11 13.92 -19.14 -1.38
C SER A 11 13.33 -20.46 -0.88
N GLN A 12 13.49 -20.86 0.38
CA GLN A 12 12.82 -22.06 0.90
C GLN A 12 11.37 -21.77 1.31
N LYS A 13 10.50 -22.77 1.18
CA LYS A 13 9.06 -22.64 1.40
C LYS A 13 8.73 -22.57 2.89
N GLU A 14 9.49 -23.31 3.69
CA GLU A 14 9.32 -23.50 5.13
C GLU A 14 9.96 -22.37 5.95
N THR A 15 10.84 -21.56 5.33
CA THR A 15 11.52 -20.45 6.01
C THR A 15 10.52 -19.41 6.52
N ASP A 16 10.57 -19.13 7.82
CA ASP A 16 9.86 -18.02 8.41
C ASP A 16 10.51 -16.69 7.99
N LYS A 17 9.74 -15.87 7.27
CA LYS A 17 10.21 -14.57 6.83
C LYS A 17 10.36 -13.58 7.98
N ASN A 18 9.64 -13.77 9.09
CA ASN A 18 9.77 -12.91 10.25
C ASN A 18 11.14 -13.05 10.93
N GLU A 19 11.70 -14.26 10.98
CA GLU A 19 13.04 -14.49 11.52
C GLU A 19 14.11 -13.78 10.68
N ILE A 20 13.97 -13.80 9.34
CA ILE A 20 14.85 -13.04 8.44
C ILE A 20 14.70 -11.53 8.67
N VAL A 21 13.47 -11.04 8.85
CA VAL A 21 13.23 -9.62 9.16
C VAL A 21 13.89 -9.24 10.48
N ASP A 22 13.75 -10.04 11.52
CA ASP A 22 14.34 -9.74 12.83
C ASP A 22 15.88 -9.78 12.77
N ARG A 23 16.45 -10.63 11.90
CA ARG A 23 17.89 -10.61 11.60
C ARG A 23 18.30 -9.33 10.86
N ALA A 24 17.57 -8.92 9.82
CA ALA A 24 17.87 -7.68 9.08
C ALA A 24 17.70 -6.41 9.94
N ILE A 25 16.84 -6.43 10.96
CA ILE A 25 16.74 -5.35 11.95
C ILE A 25 18.00 -5.27 12.83
N ARG A 26 18.54 -6.43 13.24
CA ARG A 26 19.77 -6.51 14.06
C ARG A 26 21.04 -6.26 13.25
N ASP A 27 21.02 -6.63 11.97
CA ASP A 27 22.14 -6.52 11.04
C ASP A 27 21.66 -5.90 9.71
N PRO A 28 21.60 -4.56 9.63
CA PRO A 28 21.15 -3.85 8.43
C PRO A 28 22.01 -4.07 7.18
N GLU A 29 23.23 -4.61 7.31
CA GLU A 29 24.11 -4.94 6.17
C GLU A 29 23.53 -6.06 5.29
N LEU A 30 22.51 -6.78 5.77
CA LEU A 30 21.76 -7.77 4.99
C LEU A 30 20.77 -7.11 4.00
N ILE A 31 20.36 -5.85 4.23
CA ILE A 31 19.33 -5.18 3.44
C ILE A 31 19.73 -5.02 1.96
N PRO A 32 20.95 -4.55 1.60
CA PRO A 32 21.39 -4.49 0.21
C PRO A 32 21.26 -5.82 -0.54
N GLU A 33 21.59 -6.95 0.11
CA GLU A 33 21.49 -8.28 -0.50
C GLU A 33 20.03 -8.68 -0.75
N ILE A 34 19.14 -8.39 0.20
CA ILE A 34 17.69 -8.66 0.05
C ILE A 34 17.12 -7.79 -1.09
N ILE A 35 17.57 -6.54 -1.23
CA ILE A 35 17.20 -5.65 -2.32
C ILE A 35 17.70 -6.18 -3.67
N GLU A 36 18.94 -6.63 -3.76
CA GLU A 36 19.48 -7.28 -4.98
C GLU A 36 18.63 -8.50 -5.37
N GLY A 37 18.14 -9.24 -4.38
CA GLY A 37 17.23 -10.37 -4.55
C GLY A 37 15.93 -10.05 -5.30
N LEU A 38 15.48 -8.80 -5.36
CA LEU A 38 14.34 -8.36 -6.21
C LEU A 38 14.60 -8.59 -7.70
N GLY A 39 15.87 -8.58 -8.12
CA GLY A 39 16.30 -8.86 -9.49
C GLY A 39 16.40 -10.35 -9.84
N ALA A 40 16.25 -11.25 -8.86
CA ALA A 40 16.52 -12.67 -9.05
C ALA A 40 15.64 -13.32 -10.15
N ARG A 41 16.24 -14.16 -11.00
CA ARG A 41 15.49 -14.94 -12.02
C ARG A 41 14.51 -15.93 -11.38
N LYS A 42 14.89 -16.54 -10.24
CA LYS A 42 14.05 -17.49 -9.51
C LYS A 42 12.93 -16.72 -8.80
N ALA A 43 11.69 -16.93 -9.26
CA ALA A 43 10.50 -16.26 -8.73
C ALA A 43 10.37 -16.37 -7.20
N ARG A 44 10.70 -17.53 -6.63
CA ARG A 44 10.62 -17.76 -5.18
C ARG A 44 11.62 -16.90 -4.39
N THR A 45 12.83 -16.68 -4.92
CA THR A 45 13.80 -15.76 -4.33
C THR A 45 13.29 -14.33 -4.43
N LYS A 46 12.89 -13.89 -5.64
CA LYS A 46 12.37 -12.54 -5.90
C LYS A 46 11.22 -12.16 -4.98
N TYR A 47 10.14 -12.95 -4.98
CA TYR A 47 8.97 -12.67 -4.18
C TYR A 47 9.21 -12.93 -2.69
N GLY A 48 10.14 -13.82 -2.34
CA GLY A 48 10.60 -13.97 -0.96
C GLY A 48 11.26 -12.69 -0.44
N CYS A 49 12.15 -12.09 -1.24
CA CYS A 49 12.81 -10.83 -0.90
C CYS A 49 11.83 -9.66 -0.81
N ALA A 50 10.93 -9.53 -1.80
CA ALA A 50 9.89 -8.51 -1.80
C ALA A 50 9.01 -8.59 -0.54
N LYS A 51 8.62 -9.82 -0.15
CA LYS A 51 7.87 -10.06 1.10
C LYS A 51 8.66 -9.68 2.35
N VAL A 52 9.95 -10.02 2.41
CA VAL A 52 10.82 -9.65 3.54
C VAL A 52 10.92 -8.13 3.66
N LEU A 53 11.16 -7.42 2.56
CA LEU A 53 11.22 -5.95 2.55
C LEU A 53 9.89 -5.32 2.95
N ARG A 54 8.76 -5.86 2.50
CA ARG A 54 7.44 -5.39 2.95
C ARG A 54 7.27 -5.55 4.46
N LEU A 55 7.55 -6.73 5.01
CA LEU A 55 7.45 -6.98 6.46
C LEU A 55 8.44 -6.11 7.25
N LEU A 56 9.64 -5.88 6.73
CA LEU A 56 10.63 -5.00 7.34
C LEU A 56 10.11 -3.55 7.38
N SER A 57 9.47 -3.07 6.30
CA SER A 57 8.87 -1.73 6.29
C SER A 57 7.73 -1.57 7.29
N GLU A 58 7.01 -2.65 7.62
CA GLU A 58 5.95 -2.62 8.64
C GLU A 58 6.52 -2.57 10.06
N LYS A 59 7.65 -3.23 10.33
CA LYS A 59 8.27 -3.31 11.66
C LYS A 59 9.25 -2.18 11.97
N LYS A 60 10.05 -1.77 10.99
CA LYS A 60 11.21 -0.88 11.16
C LYS A 60 11.44 -0.03 9.90
N PRO A 61 10.48 0.83 9.49
CA PRO A 61 10.53 1.55 8.22
C PRO A 61 11.79 2.40 8.01
N GLU A 62 12.40 2.92 9.07
CA GLU A 62 13.61 3.74 9.02
C GLU A 62 14.81 3.02 8.35
N THR A 63 14.89 1.69 8.42
CA THR A 63 16.00 0.93 7.80
C THR A 63 15.88 0.88 6.28
N LEU A 64 14.68 1.10 5.75
CA LEU A 64 14.39 1.09 4.32
C LEU A 64 14.27 2.50 3.72
N TYR A 65 14.20 3.55 4.55
CA TYR A 65 14.10 4.92 4.07
C TYR A 65 15.24 5.36 3.13
N PRO A 66 16.52 4.94 3.32
CA PRO A 66 17.58 5.24 2.36
C PRO A 66 17.31 4.75 0.93
N TRP A 67 16.43 3.75 0.79
CA TRP A 67 16.06 3.10 -0.48
C TRP A 67 14.71 3.59 -1.03
N PHE A 68 14.19 4.72 -0.54
CA PHE A 68 12.88 5.25 -0.92
C PHE A 68 12.69 5.35 -2.45
N ASP A 69 13.71 5.86 -3.16
CA ASP A 69 13.63 6.09 -4.60
C ASP A 69 13.53 4.77 -5.38
N LEU A 70 14.20 3.70 -4.92
CA LEU A 70 14.08 2.36 -5.50
C LEU A 70 12.64 1.85 -5.43
N PHE A 71 11.95 2.06 -4.31
CA PHE A 71 10.55 1.65 -4.19
C PHE A 71 9.63 2.55 -5.01
N THR A 72 9.97 3.82 -5.19
CA THR A 72 9.27 4.74 -6.10
C THR A 72 9.40 4.31 -7.56
N ASP A 73 10.56 3.84 -7.99
CA ASP A 73 10.78 3.28 -9.32
C ASP A 73 10.01 1.96 -9.51
N MET A 74 9.95 1.13 -8.45
CA MET A 74 9.23 -0.14 -8.48
C MET A 74 7.70 0.00 -8.68
N LEU A 75 7.13 1.20 -8.47
CA LEU A 75 5.73 1.49 -8.85
C LEU A 75 5.44 1.32 -10.35
N GLU A 76 6.46 1.43 -11.20
CA GLU A 76 6.37 1.24 -12.65
C GLU A 76 6.67 -0.19 -13.10
N SER A 77 6.94 -1.10 -12.18
CA SER A 77 7.25 -2.48 -12.56
C SER A 77 6.13 -3.12 -13.39
N GLU A 78 6.51 -3.81 -14.47
CA GLU A 78 5.60 -4.72 -15.19
C GLU A 78 5.13 -5.89 -14.31
N ASN A 79 5.86 -6.18 -13.23
CA ASN A 79 5.47 -7.18 -12.26
C ASN A 79 4.52 -6.58 -11.22
N SER A 80 3.24 -6.93 -11.31
CA SER A 80 2.20 -6.45 -10.39
C SER A 80 2.49 -6.76 -8.92
N PHE A 81 3.12 -7.90 -8.59
CA PHE A 81 3.44 -8.22 -7.20
C PHE A 81 4.48 -7.26 -6.63
N LEU A 82 5.55 -6.98 -7.39
CA LEU A 82 6.55 -5.99 -6.99
C LEU A 82 5.94 -4.61 -6.85
N LYS A 83 5.07 -4.22 -7.79
CA LYS A 83 4.32 -2.96 -7.72
C LYS A 83 3.48 -2.85 -6.45
N TRP A 84 2.78 -3.91 -6.05
CA TRP A 84 1.97 -3.90 -4.84
C TRP A 84 2.83 -3.87 -3.58
N ASP A 85 3.96 -4.59 -3.54
CA ASP A 85 4.90 -4.51 -2.42
C ASP A 85 5.49 -3.09 -2.31
N ALA A 86 5.82 -2.43 -3.43
CA ALA A 86 6.24 -1.03 -3.46
C ALA A 86 5.18 -0.09 -2.87
N ILE A 87 3.91 -0.25 -3.27
CA ILE A 87 2.78 0.54 -2.75
C ILE A 87 2.68 0.43 -1.22
N HIS A 88 2.81 -0.79 -0.69
CA HIS A 88 2.76 -1.03 0.75
C HIS A 88 3.98 -0.46 1.48
N ILE A 89 5.18 -0.68 0.93
CA ILE A 89 6.43 -0.17 1.52
C ILE A 89 6.40 1.34 1.59
N LEU A 90 6.11 2.04 0.48
CA LEU A 90 6.03 3.51 0.46
C LEU A 90 4.95 4.03 1.42
N GLY A 91 3.83 3.32 1.55
CA GLY A 91 2.79 3.65 2.52
C GLY A 91 3.27 3.59 3.97
N ASN A 92 4.15 2.64 4.30
CA ASN A 92 4.79 2.55 5.62
C ASN A 92 5.92 3.59 5.79
N LEU A 93 6.73 3.82 4.75
CA LEU A 93 7.83 4.79 4.78
C LEU A 93 7.35 6.23 5.00
N ALA A 94 6.10 6.55 4.67
CA ALA A 94 5.50 7.85 4.96
C ALA A 94 5.62 8.26 6.44
N ALA A 95 5.64 7.30 7.38
CA ALA A 95 5.79 7.56 8.81
C ALA A 95 7.18 8.08 9.21
N VAL A 96 8.19 7.87 8.36
CA VAL A 96 9.58 8.28 8.59
C VAL A 96 10.10 9.20 7.48
N ASP A 97 9.19 9.75 6.66
CA ASP A 97 9.53 10.57 5.49
C ASP A 97 9.90 12.01 5.85
N THR A 98 11.06 12.17 6.50
CA THR A 98 11.60 13.44 7.00
C THR A 98 12.01 14.42 5.90
N GLU A 99 12.31 13.92 4.70
CA GLU A 99 12.71 14.74 3.54
C GLU A 99 11.57 15.03 2.55
N ASN A 100 10.32 14.64 2.88
CA ASN A 100 9.16 14.82 2.00
C ASN A 100 9.36 14.21 0.60
N ARG A 101 9.94 13.00 0.55
CA ARG A 101 10.15 12.26 -0.70
C ARG A 101 8.83 11.74 -1.26
N PHE A 102 7.85 11.45 -0.41
CA PHE A 102 6.54 10.98 -0.86
C PHE A 102 5.82 12.00 -1.75
N GLU A 103 5.96 13.29 -1.46
CA GLU A 103 5.38 14.37 -2.25
C GLU A 103 5.88 14.36 -3.70
N LYS A 104 7.12 13.93 -3.94
CA LYS A 104 7.68 13.76 -5.29
C LYS A 104 7.08 12.53 -6.00
N ALA A 105 6.76 11.49 -5.26
CA ALA A 105 6.13 10.26 -5.76
C ALA A 105 4.61 10.35 -5.84
N TYR A 106 4.00 11.45 -5.37
CA TYR A 106 2.57 11.58 -5.10
C TYR A 106 1.70 11.19 -6.30
N ASP A 107 1.90 11.87 -7.43
CA ASP A 107 1.09 11.65 -8.63
C ASP A 107 1.24 10.21 -9.15
N LYS A 108 2.47 9.69 -9.12
CA LYS A 108 2.79 8.31 -9.52
C LYS A 108 2.11 7.28 -8.63
N TYR A 109 2.10 7.52 -7.32
CA TYR A 109 1.49 6.63 -6.33
C TYR A 109 -0.02 6.54 -6.51
N PHE A 110 -0.70 7.67 -6.74
CA PHE A 110 -2.16 7.73 -6.85
C PHE A 110 -2.72 7.48 -8.25
N ALA A 111 -1.90 7.57 -9.29
CA ALA A 111 -2.28 7.33 -10.69
C ALA A 111 -3.10 6.05 -10.95
N PRO A 112 -2.92 4.92 -10.22
CA PRO A 112 -3.71 3.71 -10.47
C PRO A 112 -5.18 3.76 -10.03
N ILE A 113 -5.58 4.69 -9.14
CA ILE A 113 -6.94 4.72 -8.55
C ILE A 113 -8.06 4.77 -9.61
N PRO A 114 -7.98 5.56 -10.69
CA PRO A 114 -9.05 5.61 -11.68
C PRO A 114 -9.20 4.34 -12.53
N GLY A 115 -8.26 3.39 -12.46
CA GLY A 115 -8.28 2.13 -13.23
C GLY A 115 -7.08 1.98 -14.19
N PRO A 116 -7.07 0.94 -15.05
CA PRO A 116 -8.11 -0.08 -15.20
C PRO A 116 -7.97 -1.28 -14.25
N VAL A 117 -6.85 -1.38 -13.51
CA VAL A 117 -6.52 -2.57 -12.70
C VAL A 117 -7.03 -2.40 -11.27
N LEU A 118 -8.15 -3.06 -10.96
CA LEU A 118 -8.77 -3.06 -9.62
C LEU A 118 -7.77 -3.35 -8.49
N ILE A 119 -7.00 -4.42 -8.62
CA ILE A 119 -6.16 -4.90 -7.51
C ILE A 119 -5.10 -3.85 -7.17
N THR A 120 -4.50 -3.22 -8.19
CA THR A 120 -3.54 -2.14 -8.00
C THR A 120 -4.21 -0.92 -7.35
N ALA A 121 -5.39 -0.50 -7.83
CA ALA A 121 -6.13 0.60 -7.23
C ALA A 121 -6.49 0.34 -5.76
N ALA A 122 -6.94 -0.88 -5.43
CA ALA A 122 -7.27 -1.27 -4.06
C ALA A 122 -6.05 -1.22 -3.13
N ASN A 123 -4.89 -1.68 -3.59
CA ASN A 123 -3.64 -1.58 -2.82
C ASN A 123 -3.22 -0.12 -2.60
N VAL A 124 -3.32 0.73 -3.63
CA VAL A 124 -3.04 2.17 -3.49
C VAL A 124 -3.97 2.82 -2.47
N ILE A 125 -5.28 2.55 -2.56
CA ILE A 125 -6.28 3.09 -1.61
C ILE A 125 -5.99 2.63 -0.18
N GLY A 126 -5.62 1.36 0.03
CA GLY A 126 -5.25 0.85 1.34
C GLY A 126 -3.96 1.46 1.89
N GLY A 127 -2.93 1.63 1.05
CA GLY A 127 -1.67 2.29 1.42
C GLY A 127 -1.85 3.79 1.68
N ALA A 128 -2.75 4.45 0.96
CA ALA A 128 -3.09 5.85 1.11
C ALA A 128 -3.58 6.20 2.52
N ALA A 129 -4.34 5.31 3.17
CA ALA A 129 -4.75 5.51 4.56
C ALA A 129 -3.55 5.61 5.51
N LYS A 130 -2.50 4.80 5.30
CA LYS A 130 -1.26 4.88 6.09
C LYS A 130 -0.54 6.21 5.88
N ILE A 131 -0.49 6.70 4.64
CA ILE A 131 0.09 8.01 4.31
C ILE A 131 -0.68 9.14 5.00
N ALA A 132 -2.01 9.14 4.94
CA ALA A 132 -2.82 10.15 5.61
C ALA A 132 -2.60 10.13 7.13
N LEU A 133 -2.58 8.94 7.75
CA LEU A 133 -2.30 8.77 9.18
C LEU A 133 -0.90 9.28 9.58
N ALA A 134 0.10 9.02 8.74
CA ALA A 134 1.48 9.41 8.97
C ALA A 134 1.76 10.90 8.70
N LYS A 135 1.08 11.48 7.71
CA LYS A 135 1.32 12.85 7.23
C LYS A 135 -0.01 13.63 7.22
N PRO A 136 -0.47 14.15 8.38
CA PRO A 136 -1.75 14.85 8.48
C PRO A 136 -1.91 16.03 7.50
N ALA A 137 -0.80 16.70 7.14
CA ALA A 137 -0.80 17.78 6.14
C ALA A 137 -1.22 17.32 4.72
N LEU A 138 -1.16 16.02 4.43
CA LEU A 138 -1.58 15.43 3.17
C LEU A 138 -3.02 14.89 3.21
N THR A 139 -3.67 14.82 4.37
CA THR A 139 -4.98 14.16 4.54
C THR A 139 -6.03 14.64 3.55
N GLU A 140 -6.16 15.94 3.33
CA GLU A 140 -7.13 16.50 2.39
C GLU A 140 -6.82 16.14 0.93
N LYS A 141 -5.54 16.12 0.56
CA LYS A 141 -5.13 15.73 -0.80
C LYS A 141 -5.38 14.24 -1.02
N VAL A 142 -4.94 13.40 -0.08
CA VAL A 142 -5.16 11.94 -0.10
C VAL A 142 -6.65 11.61 -0.17
N THR A 143 -7.48 12.31 0.60
CA THR A 143 -8.94 12.16 0.58
C THR A 143 -9.49 12.38 -0.83
N LYS A 144 -9.07 13.48 -1.48
CA LYS A 144 -9.48 13.81 -2.86
C LYS A 144 -9.04 12.74 -3.87
N GLU A 145 -7.84 12.18 -3.71
CA GLU A 145 -7.36 11.08 -4.56
C GLU A 145 -8.21 9.82 -4.40
N ILE A 146 -8.49 9.38 -3.17
CA ILE A 146 -9.33 8.20 -2.91
C ILE A 146 -10.74 8.40 -3.46
N LEU A 147 -11.33 9.60 -3.33
CA LEU A 147 -12.66 9.91 -3.86
C LEU A 147 -12.78 9.71 -5.38
N LYS A 148 -11.68 9.76 -6.14
CA LYS A 148 -11.69 9.49 -7.59
C LYS A 148 -12.19 8.08 -7.93
N VAL A 149 -12.12 7.13 -6.98
CA VAL A 149 -12.61 5.76 -7.14
C VAL A 149 -14.08 5.70 -7.56
N GLU A 150 -14.89 6.69 -7.20
CA GLU A 150 -16.31 6.75 -7.53
C GLU A 150 -16.55 6.84 -9.04
N LYS A 151 -15.63 7.50 -9.75
CA LYS A 151 -15.68 7.66 -11.22
C LYS A 151 -14.75 6.68 -11.95
N ALA A 152 -14.11 5.76 -11.23
CA ALA A 152 -13.14 4.83 -11.79
C ALA A 152 -13.77 3.89 -12.82
N ARG A 153 -12.97 3.50 -13.81
CA ARG A 153 -13.34 2.54 -14.86
C ARG A 153 -12.44 1.33 -14.78
N TYR A 154 -12.96 0.26 -14.19
CA TYR A 154 -12.31 -1.04 -14.13
C TYR A 154 -12.94 -2.00 -15.14
N GLN A 155 -12.45 -3.24 -15.18
CA GLN A 155 -12.95 -4.28 -16.08
C GLN A 155 -14.47 -4.53 -15.95
N THR A 156 -15.03 -4.41 -14.75
CA THR A 156 -16.48 -4.58 -14.51
C THR A 156 -16.99 -3.58 -13.46
N ASP A 157 -18.30 -3.35 -13.43
CA ASP A 157 -18.94 -2.59 -12.35
C ASP A 157 -18.74 -3.28 -10.98
N GLU A 158 -18.70 -4.61 -10.95
CA GLU A 158 -18.41 -5.36 -9.72
C GLU A 158 -17.00 -5.07 -9.21
N CYS A 159 -16.02 -4.89 -10.11
CA CYS A 159 -14.70 -4.43 -9.71
C CYS A 159 -14.75 -3.04 -9.07
N ARG A 160 -15.53 -2.10 -9.63
CA ARG A 160 -15.72 -0.77 -9.02
C ARG A 160 -16.36 -0.88 -7.63
N ASN A 161 -17.34 -1.76 -7.45
CA ASN A 161 -17.95 -1.99 -6.15
C ASN A 161 -16.96 -2.51 -5.10
N VAL A 162 -16.02 -3.38 -5.50
CA VAL A 162 -14.94 -3.84 -4.61
C VAL A 162 -14.03 -2.66 -4.22
N ALA A 163 -13.61 -1.84 -5.18
CA ALA A 163 -12.77 -0.67 -4.92
C ALA A 163 -13.46 0.37 -4.02
N LEU A 164 -14.76 0.62 -4.22
CA LEU A 164 -15.57 1.48 -3.36
C LEU A 164 -15.62 0.95 -1.93
N GLY A 165 -15.76 -0.37 -1.75
CA GLY A 165 -15.67 -1.00 -0.44
C GLY A 165 -14.31 -0.79 0.23
N GLN A 166 -13.21 -0.89 -0.53
CA GLN A 166 -11.86 -0.62 -0.04
C GLN A 166 -11.67 0.86 0.35
N ALA A 167 -12.24 1.78 -0.42
CA ALA A 167 -12.20 3.21 -0.10
C ALA A 167 -12.93 3.53 1.20
N ILE A 168 -14.12 2.97 1.43
CA ILE A 168 -14.86 3.16 2.69
C ILE A 168 -14.06 2.67 3.89
N GLU A 169 -13.46 1.48 3.79
CA GLU A 169 -12.60 0.96 4.86
C GLU A 169 -11.38 1.84 5.09
N SER A 170 -10.78 2.37 4.03
CA SER A 170 -9.61 3.24 4.13
C SER A 170 -9.98 4.57 4.77
N PHE A 171 -11.11 5.18 4.38
CA PHE A 171 -11.62 6.38 5.04
C PHE A 171 -11.91 6.14 6.52
N ASP A 172 -12.47 4.98 6.92
CA ASP A 172 -12.76 4.67 8.33
C ASP A 172 -11.52 4.77 9.24
N LEU A 173 -10.33 4.54 8.70
CA LEU A 173 -9.06 4.57 9.45
C LEU A 173 -8.61 5.98 9.82
N PHE A 174 -8.88 6.99 8.99
CA PHE A 174 -8.37 8.35 9.17
C PHE A 174 -9.45 9.43 9.10
N PHE A 175 -10.73 9.05 9.15
CA PHE A 175 -11.85 9.99 9.01
C PHE A 175 -11.81 11.15 9.99
N ASP A 176 -11.32 10.93 11.21
CA ASP A 176 -11.17 11.98 12.23
C ASP A 176 -10.20 13.10 11.81
N GLN A 177 -9.24 12.81 10.93
CA GLN A 177 -8.27 13.79 10.43
C GLN A 177 -8.79 14.59 9.25
N ILE A 178 -9.93 14.21 8.67
CA ILE A 178 -10.51 14.89 7.51
C ILE A 178 -11.25 16.13 8.02
N GLU A 179 -10.89 17.30 7.48
CA GLU A 179 -11.54 18.57 7.79
C GLU A 179 -12.89 18.65 7.06
N ASP A 180 -12.89 18.48 5.73
CA ASP A 180 -14.12 18.44 4.95
C ASP A 180 -14.65 17.01 4.80
N LYS A 181 -15.41 16.57 5.81
CA LYS A 181 -16.03 15.24 5.86
C LYS A 181 -17.17 15.06 4.85
N ARG A 182 -17.72 16.14 4.29
CA ARG A 182 -18.97 16.09 3.49
C ARG A 182 -18.85 15.22 2.23
N PRO A 183 -17.79 15.32 1.41
CA PRO A 183 -17.66 14.51 0.20
C PRO A 183 -17.53 13.02 0.51
N VAL A 184 -16.82 12.66 1.59
CA VAL A 184 -16.68 11.27 2.03
C VAL A 184 -18.03 10.73 2.47
N VAL A 185 -18.74 11.41 3.38
CA VAL A 185 -20.08 10.99 3.83
C VAL A 185 -21.05 10.87 2.66
N ALA A 186 -21.01 11.80 1.70
CA ALA A 186 -21.85 11.75 0.50
C ALA A 186 -21.55 10.51 -0.37
N LEU A 187 -20.26 10.17 -0.59
CA LEU A 187 -19.87 8.94 -1.27
C LEU A 187 -20.39 7.72 -0.53
N VAL A 188 -20.19 7.64 0.79
CA VAL A 188 -20.60 6.48 1.60
C VAL A 188 -22.12 6.30 1.58
N ARG A 189 -22.91 7.38 1.68
CA ARG A 189 -24.37 7.31 1.59
C ARG A 189 -24.85 6.73 0.25
N ARG A 190 -24.19 7.08 -0.86
CA ARG A 190 -24.50 6.49 -2.18
C ARG A 190 -24.19 4.98 -2.27
N GLN A 191 -23.41 4.43 -1.32
CA GLN A 191 -23.10 3.01 -1.27
C GLN A 191 -24.09 2.19 -0.42
N LEU A 192 -25.12 2.80 0.18
CA LEU A 192 -26.16 2.10 0.94
C LEU A 192 -27.00 1.15 0.07
N ASP A 193 -27.09 1.41 -1.23
CA ASP A 193 -27.80 0.57 -2.20
C ASP A 193 -26.85 -0.21 -3.14
N ASN A 194 -25.54 -0.22 -2.85
CA ASN A 194 -24.54 -0.87 -3.69
C ASN A 194 -24.89 -2.36 -3.95
N THR A 195 -24.81 -2.85 -5.19
CA THR A 195 -25.20 -4.22 -5.53
C THR A 195 -24.38 -5.28 -4.79
N ARG A 196 -23.12 -4.98 -4.45
CA ARG A 196 -22.26 -5.84 -3.64
C ARG A 196 -22.61 -5.71 -2.15
N ASN A 197 -23.14 -6.79 -1.57
CA ASN A 197 -23.56 -6.82 -0.16
C ASN A 197 -22.43 -6.45 0.83
N SER A 198 -21.19 -6.86 0.59
CA SER A 198 -20.07 -6.51 1.48
C SER A 198 -19.75 -5.02 1.47
N THR A 199 -19.80 -4.36 0.31
CA THR A 199 -19.63 -2.90 0.20
C THR A 199 -20.77 -2.17 0.90
N ARG A 200 -22.02 -2.63 0.72
CA ARG A 200 -23.19 -2.11 1.44
C ARG A 200 -23.01 -2.14 2.96
N LYS A 201 -22.58 -3.28 3.49
CA LYS A 201 -22.33 -3.47 4.93
C LYS A 201 -21.23 -2.56 5.46
N LYS A 202 -20.16 -2.34 4.69
CA LYS A 202 -19.10 -1.38 5.04
C LYS A 202 -19.65 0.04 5.13
N ALA A 203 -20.49 0.45 4.17
CA ALA A 203 -21.14 1.76 4.18
C ALA A 203 -22.04 1.96 5.41
N GLN A 204 -22.88 0.98 5.73
CA GLN A 204 -23.73 1.00 6.92
C GLN A 204 -22.91 1.10 8.21
N LYS A 205 -21.84 0.30 8.34
CA LYS A 205 -20.95 0.33 9.50
C LYS A 205 -20.28 1.71 9.65
N PHE A 206 -19.78 2.27 8.55
CA PHE A 206 -19.15 3.58 8.54
C PHE A 206 -20.12 4.67 9.00
N LEU A 207 -21.32 4.73 8.42
CA LEU A 207 -22.32 5.74 8.78
C LEU A 207 -22.87 5.56 10.19
N LYS A 208 -22.92 4.33 10.72
CA LYS A 208 -23.24 4.11 12.13
C LYS A 208 -22.19 4.73 13.07
N LYS A 209 -20.93 4.75 12.66
CA LYS A 209 -19.81 5.29 13.45
C LYS A 209 -19.66 6.81 13.29
N TRP A 210 -19.91 7.33 12.09
CA TRP A 210 -19.51 8.68 11.69
C TRP A 210 -20.62 9.56 11.10
N GLY A 211 -21.81 9.00 10.83
CA GLY A 211 -22.84 9.57 9.96
C GLY A 211 -23.90 10.41 10.63
#